data_AF-A0A3B6ILL7-F1
#
_entry.id   AF-A0A3B6ILL7-F1
#
_cell.length_a   1.000
_cell.length_b   1.000
_cell.length_c   1.000
_cell.angle_alpha   90.00
_cell.angle_beta   90.00
_cell.angle_gamma   90.00
#
_symmetry.space_group_name_H-M   'P 1'
#
loop_
_entity.id
_entity.type
_entity.pdbx_description
1 polymer ?
#
loop_
_entity_poly.entity_id
_entity_poly.type
_entity_poly.pdbx_seq_one_letter_code
_entity_poly.pdbx_strand_id
1 'polypeptide(L)'
;MLSRYFGRADAGAAEDPAPEPFSFPEPLPTWPQGGGFARGRIRVAGGELELAAATAFDKICTLSPSARLQRCNGATFYRPAGVPEGFTVLGHYCQPNSRRLHGHLLVARAADPPRSTEPPLRAPRDYELVWAFHATGASAGAGSCAGYGRSDAYFWLPVPPEGYRALGILVTTEPGKPALDAVGCVRADLTDECEPHSSLLHLQLTRPTSASPGKSFAVRGVRPLKRGMREKGIGAGTFWCAAADGCSSPAPSEQGLACLKNVDLDLSAMPTLEQVHAVIQHYGPTLYFHPKEVYLPSSVAWYFKNGAKLFKKGGGAVGEEIDAEGSNLPGGGWNDGEYWMDIPEGKRRQAVIRGDMESAELYAHVKPAMGGACTDVAMWVFCPFNGPARLKLGLINLPLGTTGQHVGDWEHFTLRVSNFTGELMAVYYSQHSGGRWVDAAKLEYAAGNRPAVYSSRNGHASYPRAGVYLQGSAALGVGILNEAARSKLSVDSSVRYRVVAAEYLGDGIVAEPQWLQFMREWGPTVIYRSRTGTERMVKSMPQRLSCPAENMLNKMPNELSKEEGPTGPKEKNMWEGDERW
;
A
#
# COMPACT_ATOMS: atom_id res chain seq x y z
N MET A 1 21.04 -28.29 47.78
CA MET A 1 19.75 -27.58 47.68
C MET A 1 19.66 -26.89 46.32
N LEU A 2 19.57 -27.64 45.22
CA LEU A 2 19.34 -27.14 43.85
C LEU A 2 19.04 -28.35 42.96
N SER A 3 17.79 -28.81 42.95
CA SER A 3 17.28 -29.80 42.02
C SER A 3 16.11 -29.21 41.25
N ARG A 4 16.35 -29.00 39.95
CA ARG A 4 15.40 -29.17 38.84
C ARG A 4 13.95 -28.72 39.08
N TYR A 5 13.70 -27.43 38.83
CA TYR A 5 12.40 -26.98 38.32
C TYR A 5 12.37 -27.18 36.79
N PHE A 6 12.18 -28.42 36.34
CA PHE A 6 11.61 -28.66 35.02
C PHE A 6 10.08 -28.61 35.19
N GLY A 7 9.52 -27.40 35.07
CA GLY A 7 8.08 -27.24 34.94
C GLY A 7 7.63 -27.89 33.63
N ARG A 8 6.75 -28.90 33.75
CA ARG A 8 5.96 -29.46 32.64
C ARG A 8 5.35 -28.30 31.86
N ALA A 9 5.42 -28.35 30.53
CA ALA A 9 4.52 -27.56 29.70
C ALA A 9 3.09 -27.96 30.08
N ASP A 10 2.26 -27.00 30.48
CA ASP A 10 0.87 -27.22 30.84
C ASP A 10 0.11 -27.79 29.63
N ALA A 11 -0.04 -29.11 29.60
CA ALA A 11 -1.02 -29.78 28.75
C ALA A 11 -2.41 -29.44 29.33
N GLY A 12 -3.03 -28.40 28.78
CA GLY A 12 -4.31 -27.86 29.25
C GLY A 12 -4.40 -26.34 29.29
N ALA A 13 -3.33 -25.61 28.93
CA ALA A 13 -3.40 -24.16 28.89
C ALA A 13 -4.25 -23.70 27.69
N ALA A 14 -5.29 -22.90 27.96
CA ALA A 14 -6.21 -22.38 26.94
C ALA A 14 -5.46 -21.73 25.76
N GLU A 15 -6.02 -21.85 24.56
CA GLU A 15 -5.54 -21.16 23.36
C GLU A 15 -5.37 -19.66 23.63
N ASP A 16 -4.38 -19.03 22.99
CA ASP A 16 -4.22 -17.59 23.13
C ASP A 16 -5.50 -16.90 22.59
N PRO A 17 -6.04 -15.86 23.23
CA PRO A 17 -7.18 -15.14 22.66
C PRO A 17 -6.81 -14.56 21.30
N ALA A 18 -7.77 -14.59 20.36
CA ALA A 18 -7.62 -13.91 19.09
C ALA A 18 -7.46 -12.40 19.31
N PRO A 19 -6.74 -11.69 18.42
CA PRO A 19 -6.81 -10.24 18.31
C PRO A 19 -8.26 -9.73 18.34
N GLU A 20 -8.52 -8.69 19.11
CA GLU A 20 -9.84 -8.05 19.15
C GLU A 20 -10.25 -7.56 17.75
N PRO A 21 -11.54 -7.66 17.37
CA PRO A 21 -12.06 -7.05 16.15
C PRO A 21 -11.77 -5.54 16.10
N PHE A 22 -11.42 -5.06 14.91
CA PHE A 22 -11.34 -3.64 14.66
C PHE A 22 -12.74 -3.05 14.49
N SER A 23 -12.92 -1.83 15.00
CA SER A 23 -14.07 -1.01 14.70
C SER A 23 -13.58 0.40 14.44
N PHE A 24 -14.17 1.04 13.44
CA PHE A 24 -13.91 2.43 13.12
C PHE A 24 -14.32 3.35 14.28
N PRO A 25 -13.68 4.53 14.41
CA PRO A 25 -14.09 5.53 15.40
C PRO A 25 -15.58 5.90 15.31
N GLU A 26 -16.13 5.94 14.10
CA GLU A 26 -17.54 6.17 13.82
C GLU A 26 -18.12 5.03 12.97
N PRO A 27 -19.42 4.73 13.08
CA PRO A 27 -20.06 3.76 12.20
C PRO A 27 -20.00 4.20 10.74
N LEU A 28 -20.05 3.22 9.83
CA LEU A 28 -20.14 3.51 8.41
C LEU A 28 -21.44 4.27 8.10
N PRO A 29 -21.41 5.28 7.21
CA PRO A 29 -22.59 5.99 6.81
C PRO A 29 -23.45 5.10 5.90
N THR A 30 -24.71 5.47 5.73
CA THR A 30 -25.48 4.95 4.60
C THR A 30 -24.95 5.62 3.34
N TRP A 31 -24.34 4.85 2.45
CA TRP A 31 -23.84 5.36 1.18
C TRP A 31 -25.00 5.83 0.28
N PRO A 32 -24.81 6.89 -0.52
CA PRO A 32 -25.80 7.29 -1.52
C PRO A 32 -26.21 6.12 -2.40
N GLN A 33 -27.48 6.07 -2.81
CA GLN A 33 -27.98 4.99 -3.65
C GLN A 33 -27.46 5.13 -5.08
N GLY A 34 -26.89 4.06 -5.63
CA GLY A 34 -26.41 4.02 -7.01
C GLY A 34 -25.51 2.83 -7.27
N GLY A 35 -25.45 2.35 -8.52
CA GLY A 35 -24.52 1.32 -8.98
C GLY A 35 -24.50 0.03 -8.14
N GLY A 36 -23.38 -0.68 -8.17
CA GLY A 36 -23.10 -1.90 -7.38
C GLY A 36 -22.24 -1.68 -6.12
N PHE A 37 -21.79 -0.44 -5.87
CA PHE A 37 -20.90 -0.12 -4.75
C PHE A 37 -21.55 -0.39 -3.38
N ALA A 38 -20.78 -1.00 -2.47
CA ALA A 38 -21.15 -1.30 -1.10
C ALA A 38 -22.42 -2.17 -0.94
N ARG A 39 -22.72 -3.04 -1.91
CA ARG A 39 -23.88 -3.96 -1.89
C ARG A 39 -23.59 -5.35 -1.33
N GLY A 40 -22.37 -5.59 -0.85
CA GLY A 40 -21.90 -6.87 -0.31
C GLY A 40 -21.62 -7.96 -1.34
N ARG A 41 -21.98 -7.74 -2.61
CA ARG A 41 -21.84 -8.73 -3.69
C ARG A 41 -21.32 -8.07 -4.97
N ILE A 42 -20.41 -8.75 -5.66
CA ILE A 42 -19.85 -8.30 -6.94
C ILE A 42 -19.86 -9.49 -7.91
N ARG A 43 -20.35 -9.28 -9.12
CA ARG A 43 -20.27 -10.28 -10.19
C ARG A 43 -18.99 -10.06 -10.98
N VAL A 44 -18.30 -11.15 -11.29
CA VAL A 44 -17.04 -11.16 -12.05
C VAL A 44 -17.07 -12.26 -13.10
N ALA A 45 -15.99 -12.38 -13.89
CA ALA A 45 -15.83 -13.47 -14.84
C ALA A 45 -16.99 -13.56 -15.85
N GLY A 46 -17.37 -12.42 -16.44
CA GLY A 46 -18.52 -12.36 -17.36
C GLY A 46 -19.83 -12.81 -16.73
N GLY A 47 -19.97 -12.66 -15.42
CA GLY A 47 -21.14 -13.06 -14.66
C GLY A 47 -21.21 -14.56 -14.34
N GLU A 48 -20.14 -15.35 -14.54
CA GLU A 48 -20.09 -16.75 -14.11
C GLU A 48 -19.92 -16.91 -12.59
N LEU A 49 -19.32 -15.92 -11.93
CA LEU A 49 -19.07 -15.93 -10.50
C LEU A 49 -19.70 -14.71 -9.83
N GLU A 50 -20.40 -14.95 -8.73
CA GLU A 50 -20.75 -13.91 -7.76
C GLU A 50 -19.86 -14.06 -6.54
N LEU A 51 -19.20 -12.97 -6.15
CA LEU A 51 -18.32 -12.89 -5.00
C LEU A 51 -19.03 -12.17 -3.85
N ALA A 52 -18.70 -12.57 -2.62
CA ALA A 52 -19.05 -11.85 -1.41
C ALA A 52 -17.85 -11.79 -0.45
N ALA A 53 -17.79 -10.76 0.39
CA ALA A 53 -16.72 -10.59 1.38
C ALA A 53 -17.17 -11.16 2.74
N ALA A 54 -16.52 -12.22 3.21
CA ALA A 54 -16.64 -12.68 4.59
C ALA A 54 -15.71 -11.87 5.49
N THR A 55 -16.29 -11.17 6.47
CA THR A 55 -15.59 -10.31 7.43
C THR A 55 -15.65 -10.84 8.87
N ALA A 56 -16.45 -11.89 9.11
CA ALA A 56 -16.51 -12.62 10.37
C ALA A 56 -15.64 -13.88 10.31
N PHE A 57 -14.99 -14.21 11.42
CA PHE A 57 -13.94 -15.23 11.46
C PHE A 57 -13.97 -16.01 12.77
N ASP A 58 -13.90 -17.34 12.67
CA ASP A 58 -13.65 -18.22 13.80
C ASP A 58 -12.15 -18.54 13.87
N LYS A 59 -11.56 -18.35 15.05
CA LYS A 59 -10.15 -18.68 15.28
C LYS A 59 -9.94 -20.19 15.16
N ILE A 60 -8.88 -20.58 14.44
CA ILE A 60 -8.39 -21.97 14.37
C ILE A 60 -7.24 -22.16 15.35
N CYS A 61 -6.12 -21.46 15.13
CA CYS A 61 -4.91 -21.56 15.96
C CYS A 61 -4.05 -20.30 15.83
N THR A 62 -3.08 -20.16 16.73
CA THR A 62 -2.08 -19.09 16.70
C THR A 62 -0.68 -19.67 16.67
N LEU A 63 0.18 -19.14 15.79
CA LEU A 63 1.60 -19.48 15.75
C LEU A 63 2.45 -18.27 16.12
N SER A 64 3.47 -18.47 16.95
CA SER A 64 4.38 -17.44 17.47
C SER A 64 5.83 -17.94 17.54
N PRO A 65 6.84 -17.12 17.20
CA PRO A 65 8.27 -17.47 17.34
C PRO A 65 8.73 -17.76 18.78
N SER A 66 7.98 -17.30 19.78
CA SER A 66 8.30 -17.55 21.19
C SER A 66 7.03 -17.77 22.01
N ALA A 67 7.01 -18.87 22.77
CA ALA A 67 5.98 -19.13 23.78
C ALA A 67 6.08 -18.20 25.00
N ARG A 68 7.20 -17.47 25.19
CA ARG A 68 7.46 -16.66 26.41
C ARG A 68 7.68 -15.16 26.16
N LEU A 69 7.96 -14.72 24.94
CA LEU A 69 8.27 -13.31 24.63
C LEU A 69 7.40 -12.77 23.50
N GLN A 70 6.55 -11.81 23.87
CA GLN A 70 5.76 -10.90 23.03
C GLN A 70 4.72 -11.54 22.09
N ARG A 71 3.45 -11.49 22.53
CA ARG A 71 2.23 -11.91 21.81
C ARG A 71 2.05 -11.25 20.42
N CYS A 72 2.74 -10.14 20.16
CA CYS A 72 2.56 -9.31 18.96
C CYS A 72 3.31 -9.82 17.71
N ASN A 73 4.27 -10.74 17.85
CA ASN A 73 5.12 -11.21 16.74
C ASN A 73 4.65 -12.54 16.11
N GLY A 74 3.49 -13.05 16.54
CA GLY A 74 2.83 -14.21 15.93
C GLY A 74 1.76 -13.84 14.90
N ALA A 75 1.13 -14.87 14.35
CA ALA A 75 -0.03 -14.74 13.47
C ALA A 75 -1.13 -15.72 13.89
N THR A 76 -2.38 -15.32 13.66
CA THR A 76 -3.56 -16.14 13.93
C THR A 76 -4.23 -16.52 12.63
N PHE A 77 -4.67 -17.78 12.56
CA PHE A 77 -5.32 -18.39 11.41
C PHE A 77 -6.80 -18.59 11.71
N TYR A 78 -7.63 -18.32 10.71
CA TYR A 78 -9.07 -18.28 10.86
C TYR A 78 -9.78 -18.98 9.72
N ARG A 79 -10.93 -19.58 10.02
CA ARG A 79 -11.94 -19.95 9.03
C ARG A 79 -12.99 -18.84 8.95
N PRO A 80 -13.55 -18.58 7.76
CA PRO A 80 -14.64 -17.62 7.65
C PRO A 80 -15.87 -18.12 8.41
N ALA A 81 -16.55 -17.22 9.10
CA ALA A 81 -17.82 -17.46 9.77
C ALA A 81 -18.95 -16.70 9.06
N GLY A 82 -20.18 -17.22 9.14
CA GLY A 82 -21.34 -16.56 8.53
C GLY A 82 -21.30 -16.50 6.99
N VAL A 83 -20.67 -17.49 6.35
CA VAL A 83 -20.65 -17.60 4.88
C VAL A 83 -22.09 -17.74 4.36
N PRO A 84 -22.55 -16.90 3.41
CA PRO A 84 -23.91 -16.97 2.90
C PRO A 84 -24.23 -18.33 2.26
N GLU A 85 -25.48 -18.76 2.35
CA GLU A 85 -25.92 -20.02 1.74
C GLU A 85 -25.63 -20.05 0.23
N GLY A 86 -25.12 -21.20 -0.24
CA GLY A 86 -24.71 -21.41 -1.64
C GLY A 86 -23.36 -20.80 -2.01
N PHE A 87 -22.63 -20.16 -1.09
CA PHE A 87 -21.26 -19.70 -1.32
C PHE A 87 -20.23 -20.73 -0.89
N THR A 88 -19.19 -20.86 -1.70
CA THR A 88 -18.05 -21.73 -1.50
C THR A 88 -16.87 -20.93 -0.95
N VAL A 89 -16.23 -21.46 0.09
CA VAL A 89 -15.00 -20.92 0.68
C VAL A 89 -13.82 -21.17 -0.28
N LEU A 90 -12.90 -20.20 -0.40
CA LEU A 90 -11.76 -20.26 -1.32
C LEU A 90 -10.40 -20.47 -0.62
N GLY A 91 -10.39 -20.51 0.71
CA GLY A 91 -9.22 -20.72 1.55
C GLY A 91 -9.45 -20.22 2.98
N HIS A 92 -8.41 -20.21 3.81
CA HIS A 92 -8.46 -19.62 5.14
C HIS A 92 -7.81 -18.23 5.19
N TYR A 93 -8.17 -17.46 6.21
CA TYR A 93 -7.63 -16.13 6.47
C TYR A 93 -6.49 -16.18 7.49
N CYS A 94 -5.49 -15.31 7.34
CA CYS A 94 -4.38 -15.17 8.28
C CYS A 94 -4.01 -13.71 8.47
N GLN A 95 -3.70 -13.34 9.70
CA GLN A 95 -3.28 -11.99 10.04
C GLN A 95 -2.19 -12.00 11.15
N PRO A 96 -1.22 -11.05 11.10
CA PRO A 96 -0.31 -10.79 12.22
C PRO A 96 -1.05 -10.29 13.46
N ASN A 97 -0.64 -10.77 14.63
CA ASN A 97 -1.19 -10.35 15.93
C ASN A 97 -0.76 -8.94 16.36
N SER A 98 0.03 -8.24 15.53
CA SER A 98 0.43 -6.84 15.74
C SER A 98 -0.65 -5.81 15.38
N ARG A 99 -1.86 -6.24 15.01
CA ARG A 99 -3.05 -5.39 14.79
C ARG A 99 -4.32 -6.09 15.24
N ARG A 100 -5.37 -5.29 15.47
CA ARG A 100 -6.76 -5.73 15.63
C ARG A 100 -7.25 -6.44 14.37
N LEU A 101 -8.15 -7.40 14.53
CA LEU A 101 -8.69 -8.22 13.44
C LEU A 101 -9.46 -7.34 12.44
N HIS A 102 -8.93 -7.23 11.23
CA HIS A 102 -9.48 -6.40 10.17
C HIS A 102 -9.09 -6.96 8.80
N GLY A 103 -10.07 -7.04 7.90
CA GLY A 103 -9.88 -7.57 6.55
C GLY A 103 -11.04 -8.47 6.16
N HIS A 104 -10.93 -9.07 4.98
CA HIS A 104 -11.95 -9.96 4.45
C HIS A 104 -11.32 -11.14 3.74
N LEU A 105 -12.11 -12.21 3.62
CA LEU A 105 -11.88 -13.33 2.73
C LEU A 105 -13.00 -13.33 1.69
N LEU A 106 -12.67 -13.45 0.42
CA LEU A 106 -13.67 -13.60 -0.62
C LEU A 106 -14.17 -15.04 -0.67
N VAL A 107 -15.50 -15.18 -0.75
CA VAL A 107 -16.21 -16.42 -1.03
C VAL A 107 -16.92 -16.28 -2.37
N ALA A 108 -17.11 -17.38 -3.09
CA ALA A 108 -17.67 -17.36 -4.44
C ALA A 108 -18.85 -18.30 -4.60
N ARG A 109 -19.77 -17.92 -5.48
CA ARG A 109 -20.91 -18.74 -5.91
C ARG A 109 -20.96 -18.76 -7.44
N ALA A 110 -21.20 -19.94 -8.00
CA ALA A 110 -21.45 -20.09 -9.43
C ALA A 110 -22.79 -19.45 -9.82
N ALA A 111 -22.86 -18.85 -11.02
CA ALA A 111 -24.11 -18.33 -11.55
C ALA A 111 -25.13 -19.45 -11.82
N ASP A 112 -26.41 -19.12 -11.61
CA ASP A 112 -27.56 -19.97 -11.90
C ASP A 112 -28.53 -19.19 -12.82
N PRO A 113 -28.83 -19.67 -14.04
CA PRO A 113 -28.33 -20.91 -14.67
C PRO A 113 -26.85 -20.85 -15.05
N PRO A 114 -26.17 -22.02 -15.17
CA PRO A 114 -24.76 -22.09 -15.56
C PRO A 114 -24.56 -21.56 -16.99
N ARG A 115 -23.53 -20.74 -17.19
CA ARG A 115 -23.20 -20.14 -18.50
C ARG A 115 -22.26 -21.01 -19.36
N SER A 116 -21.65 -22.02 -18.76
CA SER A 116 -20.71 -22.94 -19.40
C SER A 116 -21.04 -24.39 -19.04
N THR A 117 -20.62 -25.32 -19.88
CA THR A 117 -20.76 -26.77 -19.66
C THR A 117 -19.92 -27.25 -18.47
N GLU A 118 -18.76 -26.63 -18.24
CA GLU A 118 -17.94 -26.87 -17.07
C GLU A 118 -18.23 -25.84 -15.96
N PRO A 119 -18.56 -26.27 -14.73
CA PRO A 119 -18.90 -25.35 -13.66
C PRO A 119 -17.69 -24.49 -13.26
N PRO A 120 -17.87 -23.22 -12.88
CA PRO A 120 -16.75 -22.35 -12.53
C PRO A 120 -16.07 -22.75 -11.20
N LEU A 121 -16.74 -23.55 -10.37
CA LEU A 121 -16.27 -24.04 -9.08
C LEU A 121 -16.37 -25.57 -9.02
N ARG A 122 -15.33 -26.22 -8.48
CA ARG A 122 -15.33 -27.66 -8.15
C ARG A 122 -14.62 -27.93 -6.83
N ALA A 123 -15.02 -28.99 -6.15
CA ALA A 123 -14.27 -29.49 -4.99
C ALA A 123 -12.86 -29.97 -5.42
N PRO A 124 -11.83 -29.83 -4.57
CA PRO A 124 -10.54 -30.49 -4.76
C PRO A 124 -10.70 -32.01 -4.83
N ARG A 125 -9.71 -32.69 -5.42
CA ARG A 125 -9.64 -34.15 -5.48
C ARG A 125 -9.02 -34.75 -4.22
N ASP A 126 -8.12 -34.01 -3.60
CA ASP A 126 -7.41 -34.39 -2.37
C ASP A 126 -6.77 -33.14 -1.74
N TYR A 127 -6.05 -33.32 -0.64
CA TYR A 127 -5.21 -32.31 -0.01
C TYR A 127 -3.77 -32.82 0.19
N GLU A 128 -2.81 -31.96 -0.10
CA GLU A 128 -1.39 -32.17 0.20
C GLU A 128 -1.01 -31.42 1.48
N LEU A 129 -0.28 -32.09 2.37
CA LEU A 129 0.24 -31.46 3.59
C LEU A 129 1.47 -30.61 3.24
N VAL A 130 1.34 -29.29 3.39
CA VAL A 130 2.44 -28.34 3.18
C VAL A 130 3.39 -28.36 4.39
N TRP A 131 2.83 -28.30 5.59
CA TRP A 131 3.61 -28.28 6.83
C TRP A 131 2.77 -28.64 8.06
N ALA A 132 3.41 -29.17 9.10
CA ALA A 132 2.79 -29.44 10.39
C ALA A 132 3.60 -28.85 11.57
N PHE A 133 2.88 -28.23 12.51
CA PHE A 133 3.41 -27.83 13.81
C PHE A 133 2.72 -28.63 14.91
N HIS A 134 3.48 -29.08 15.90
CA HIS A 134 2.96 -29.78 17.07
C HIS A 134 3.11 -28.94 18.34
N ALA A 135 2.09 -28.93 19.18
CA ALA A 135 2.10 -28.25 20.46
C ALA A 135 3.11 -28.86 21.44
N THR A 136 3.21 -30.20 21.45
CA THR A 136 4.09 -30.93 22.37
C THR A 136 5.50 -31.10 21.81
N GLY A 137 6.52 -30.91 22.66
CA GLY A 137 7.95 -30.81 22.33
C GLY A 137 8.67 -32.00 21.68
N ALA A 138 7.97 -32.98 21.10
CA ALA A 138 8.57 -34.08 20.36
C ALA A 138 8.41 -33.84 18.85
N SER A 139 9.51 -33.62 18.13
CA SER A 139 9.49 -33.56 16.67
C SER A 139 9.22 -34.94 16.08
N ALA A 140 8.03 -35.16 15.53
CA ALA A 140 7.68 -36.35 14.78
C ALA A 140 8.20 -36.24 13.34
N GLY A 141 9.49 -36.50 13.12
CA GLY A 141 10.06 -36.70 11.78
C GLY A 141 10.43 -35.46 10.94
N ALA A 142 10.93 -35.71 9.73
CA ALA A 142 11.41 -34.71 8.78
C ALA A 142 10.21 -33.98 8.13
N GLY A 143 9.79 -32.86 8.73
CA GLY A 143 8.63 -32.08 8.27
C GLY A 143 7.73 -31.54 9.39
N SER A 144 8.10 -31.76 10.66
CA SER A 144 7.36 -31.23 11.81
C SER A 144 8.23 -30.42 12.76
N CYS A 145 7.64 -29.38 13.36
CA CYS A 145 8.32 -28.52 14.33
C CYS A 145 7.44 -28.31 15.57
N ALA A 146 8.06 -28.30 16.76
CA ALA A 146 7.33 -28.15 18.01
C ALA A 146 7.53 -26.78 18.66
N GLY A 147 6.56 -26.34 19.48
CA GLY A 147 6.70 -25.19 20.37
C GLY A 147 6.41 -23.81 19.76
N TYR A 148 5.79 -23.78 18.57
CA TYR A 148 5.35 -22.54 17.92
C TYR A 148 3.88 -22.17 18.20
N GLY A 149 3.09 -23.07 18.78
CA GLY A 149 1.68 -22.87 19.09
C GLY A 149 1.25 -23.69 20.31
N ARG A 150 0.05 -23.42 20.83
CA ARG A 150 -0.56 -24.17 21.95
C ARG A 150 -1.36 -25.38 21.48
N SER A 151 -1.91 -25.31 20.27
CA SER A 151 -2.47 -26.44 19.53
C SER A 151 -1.52 -26.89 18.41
N ASP A 152 -1.74 -28.11 17.92
CA ASP A 152 -1.21 -28.54 16.64
C ASP A 152 -1.79 -27.68 15.51
N ALA A 153 -1.05 -27.57 14.41
CA ALA A 153 -1.45 -26.82 13.23
C ALA A 153 -0.95 -27.51 11.95
N TYR A 154 -1.88 -27.92 11.08
CA TYR A 154 -1.61 -28.60 9.82
C TYR A 154 -2.05 -27.72 8.66
N PHE A 155 -1.15 -27.48 7.70
CA PHE A 155 -1.37 -26.63 6.54
C PHE A 155 -1.62 -27.49 5.31
N TRP A 156 -2.79 -27.36 4.71
CA TRP A 156 -3.28 -28.21 3.63
C TRP A 156 -3.45 -27.40 2.34
N LEU A 157 -2.76 -27.83 1.28
CA LEU A 157 -2.91 -27.31 -0.07
C LEU A 157 -3.96 -28.16 -0.81
N PRO A 158 -5.05 -27.57 -1.32
CA PRO A 158 -6.02 -28.31 -2.12
C PRO A 158 -5.40 -28.78 -3.44
N VAL A 159 -5.64 -30.04 -3.81
CA VAL A 159 -5.23 -30.61 -5.11
C VAL A 159 -6.39 -30.40 -6.10
N PRO A 160 -6.29 -29.42 -7.02
CA PRO A 160 -7.40 -29.12 -7.93
C PRO A 160 -7.64 -30.25 -8.94
N PRO A 161 -8.88 -30.39 -9.45
CA PRO A 161 -9.15 -31.11 -10.68
C PRO A 161 -8.37 -30.54 -11.87
N GLU A 162 -8.20 -31.34 -12.92
CA GLU A 162 -7.63 -30.85 -14.18
C GLU A 162 -8.48 -29.69 -14.74
N GLY A 163 -7.82 -28.62 -15.19
CA GLY A 163 -8.47 -27.38 -15.63
C GLY A 163 -8.85 -26.40 -14.52
N TYR A 164 -8.53 -26.68 -13.25
CA TYR A 164 -8.84 -25.82 -12.10
C TYR A 164 -7.57 -25.40 -11.35
N ARG A 165 -7.70 -24.40 -10.47
CA ARG A 165 -6.66 -23.86 -9.60
C ARG A 165 -7.18 -23.67 -8.18
N ALA A 166 -6.30 -23.82 -7.20
CA ALA A 166 -6.58 -23.47 -5.81
C ALA A 166 -6.31 -21.98 -5.58
N LEU A 167 -7.05 -21.34 -4.68
CA LEU A 167 -6.89 -19.91 -4.36
C LEU A 167 -6.36 -19.66 -2.96
N GLY A 168 -6.24 -20.69 -2.12
CA GLY A 168 -5.75 -20.55 -0.76
C GLY A 168 -5.50 -21.88 -0.05
N ILE A 169 -4.82 -21.78 1.09
CA ILE A 169 -4.44 -22.89 1.96
C ILE A 169 -5.45 -23.02 3.11
N LEU A 170 -5.69 -24.25 3.56
CA LEU A 170 -6.51 -24.57 4.73
C LEU A 170 -5.63 -24.89 5.93
N VAL A 171 -6.15 -24.63 7.13
CA VAL A 171 -5.47 -24.93 8.40
C VAL A 171 -6.40 -25.74 9.28
N THR A 172 -5.89 -26.83 9.87
CA THR A 172 -6.61 -27.63 10.86
C THR A 172 -5.76 -27.81 12.11
N THR A 173 -6.40 -28.14 13.24
CA THR A 173 -5.73 -28.51 14.49
C THR A 173 -5.62 -30.03 14.68
N GLU A 174 -6.28 -30.80 13.81
CA GLU A 174 -6.24 -32.25 13.79
C GLU A 174 -5.50 -32.76 12.54
N PRO A 175 -4.80 -33.91 12.63
CA PRO A 175 -3.98 -34.46 11.54
C PRO A 175 -4.78 -35.02 10.36
N GLY A 176 -6.10 -35.14 10.48
CA GLY A 176 -6.97 -35.60 9.40
C GLY A 176 -7.04 -34.59 8.25
N LYS A 177 -7.10 -35.10 7.02
CA LYS A 177 -7.35 -34.26 5.84
C LYS A 177 -8.70 -33.54 5.98
N PRO A 178 -8.81 -32.27 5.55
CA PRO A 178 -10.10 -31.58 5.48
C PRO A 178 -11.10 -32.32 4.59
N ALA A 179 -12.39 -32.08 4.78
CA ALA A 179 -13.42 -32.57 3.87
C ALA A 179 -13.27 -31.93 2.47
N LEU A 180 -13.60 -32.66 1.41
CA LEU A 180 -13.44 -32.17 0.03
C LEU A 180 -14.38 -30.99 -0.29
N ASP A 181 -15.49 -30.84 0.43
CA ASP A 181 -16.43 -29.72 0.29
C ASP A 181 -16.04 -28.50 1.14
N ALA A 182 -14.96 -28.56 1.92
CA ALA A 182 -14.51 -27.45 2.76
C ALA A 182 -14.00 -26.24 1.97
N VAL A 183 -13.60 -26.43 0.70
CA VAL A 183 -13.09 -25.38 -0.18
C VAL A 183 -13.42 -25.67 -1.64
N GLY A 184 -13.52 -24.63 -2.45
CA GLY A 184 -13.65 -24.72 -3.91
C GLY A 184 -12.36 -24.38 -4.64
N CYS A 185 -12.07 -25.13 -5.69
CA CYS A 185 -11.13 -24.77 -6.74
C CYS A 185 -11.86 -24.04 -7.87
N VAL A 186 -11.19 -23.09 -8.51
CA VAL A 186 -11.75 -22.23 -9.56
C VAL A 186 -11.23 -22.65 -10.92
N ARG A 187 -12.10 -22.64 -11.95
CA ARG A 187 -11.73 -22.96 -13.33
C ARG A 187 -10.61 -22.02 -13.81
N ALA A 188 -9.58 -22.57 -14.47
CA ALA A 188 -8.31 -21.89 -14.68
C ALA A 188 -8.41 -20.60 -15.53
N ASP A 189 -9.34 -20.53 -16.48
CA ASP A 189 -9.63 -19.34 -17.30
C ASP A 189 -10.19 -18.16 -16.47
N LEU A 190 -10.79 -18.45 -15.31
CA LEU A 190 -11.31 -17.47 -14.35
C LEU A 190 -10.29 -17.08 -13.27
N THR A 191 -9.03 -17.49 -13.45
CA THR A 191 -7.93 -17.18 -12.53
C THR A 191 -6.83 -16.36 -13.18
N ASP A 192 -6.03 -15.71 -12.35
CA ASP A 192 -4.88 -14.88 -12.74
C ASP A 192 -3.65 -15.24 -11.92
N GLU A 193 -2.47 -14.86 -12.41
CA GLU A 193 -1.21 -15.11 -11.72
C GLU A 193 -1.13 -14.33 -10.41
N CYS A 194 -0.48 -14.93 -9.41
CA CYS A 194 -0.35 -14.35 -8.08
C CYS A 194 1.08 -14.34 -7.58
N GLU A 195 1.37 -13.42 -6.66
CA GLU A 195 2.65 -13.29 -5.98
C GLU A 195 2.46 -13.18 -4.47
N PRO A 196 3.47 -13.61 -3.68
CA PRO A 196 3.40 -13.46 -2.24
C PRO A 196 3.63 -12.00 -1.85
N HIS A 197 2.79 -11.49 -0.96
CA HIS A 197 2.79 -10.10 -0.53
C HIS A 197 2.59 -9.98 0.98
N SER A 198 3.28 -9.00 1.60
CA SER A 198 3.23 -8.73 3.04
C SER A 198 3.61 -9.95 3.90
N SER A 199 4.74 -9.85 4.61
CA SER A 199 5.12 -10.90 5.56
C SER A 199 4.10 -10.96 6.70
N LEU A 200 3.39 -12.09 6.83
CA LEU A 200 2.40 -12.30 7.88
C LEU A 200 3.03 -13.01 9.09
N LEU A 201 3.89 -13.99 8.82
CA LEU A 201 4.63 -14.75 9.83
C LEU A 201 5.96 -15.23 9.25
N HIS A 202 7.01 -15.22 10.07
CA HIS A 202 8.28 -15.85 9.76
C HIS A 202 8.80 -16.59 11.00
N LEU A 203 9.03 -17.89 10.87
CA LEU A 203 9.49 -18.77 11.95
C LEU A 203 10.83 -19.38 11.57
N GLN A 204 11.84 -19.21 12.43
CA GLN A 204 13.17 -19.81 12.24
C GLN A 204 13.19 -21.23 12.83
N LEU A 205 13.01 -22.24 11.98
CA LEU A 205 12.86 -23.63 12.41
C LEU A 205 14.17 -24.25 12.92
N THR A 206 15.30 -23.96 12.27
CA THR A 206 16.63 -24.38 12.74
C THR A 206 17.59 -23.20 12.82
N ARG A 207 18.54 -23.25 13.74
CA ARG A 207 19.50 -22.13 13.90
C ARG A 207 20.36 -21.96 12.65
N PRO A 208 20.52 -20.73 12.13
CA PRO A 208 21.53 -20.45 11.12
C PRO A 208 22.92 -20.73 11.68
N THR A 209 23.79 -21.28 10.85
CA THR A 209 25.22 -21.49 11.11
C THR A 209 26.04 -20.77 10.06
N SER A 210 27.36 -20.65 10.24
CA SER A 210 28.25 -20.10 9.21
C SER A 210 28.22 -20.90 7.90
N ALA A 211 27.79 -22.16 7.94
CA ALA A 211 27.72 -23.06 6.79
C ALA A 211 26.31 -23.15 6.16
N SER A 212 25.26 -22.74 6.87
CA SER A 212 23.88 -22.84 6.36
C SER A 212 22.96 -21.77 6.96
N PRO A 213 22.07 -21.17 6.15
CA PRO A 213 21.12 -20.14 6.61
C PRO A 213 20.04 -20.67 7.57
N GLY A 214 20.01 -21.98 7.84
CA GLY A 214 18.96 -22.63 8.62
C GLY A 214 17.64 -22.77 7.84
N LYS A 215 16.74 -23.58 8.38
CA LYS A 215 15.40 -23.78 7.83
C LYS A 215 14.45 -22.74 8.40
N SER A 216 13.58 -22.19 7.57
CA SER A 216 12.55 -21.25 8.00
C SER A 216 11.19 -21.61 7.41
N PHE A 217 10.12 -21.19 8.08
CA PHE A 217 8.76 -21.26 7.58
C PHE A 217 8.21 -19.84 7.43
N ALA A 218 7.71 -19.52 6.25
CA ALA A 218 7.15 -18.21 5.95
C ALA A 218 5.68 -18.32 5.60
N VAL A 219 4.89 -17.37 6.10
CA VAL A 219 3.51 -17.14 5.69
C VAL A 219 3.41 -15.72 5.15
N ARG A 220 2.86 -15.57 3.95
CA ARG A 220 2.66 -14.28 3.29
C ARG A 220 1.24 -14.21 2.73
N GLY A 221 0.67 -13.02 2.64
CA GLY A 221 -0.58 -12.82 1.90
C GLY A 221 -0.38 -13.12 0.42
N VAL A 222 -1.48 -13.33 -0.31
CA VAL A 222 -1.44 -13.55 -1.76
C VAL A 222 -2.15 -12.39 -2.46
N ARG A 223 -1.55 -11.89 -3.54
CA ARG A 223 -2.16 -10.83 -4.38
C ARG A 223 -1.89 -11.09 -5.86
N PRO A 224 -2.63 -10.43 -6.77
CA PRO A 224 -2.35 -10.48 -8.20
C PRO A 224 -0.94 -9.98 -8.55
N LEU A 225 -0.29 -10.65 -9.51
CA LEU A 225 1.04 -10.28 -9.99
C LEU A 225 1.03 -8.94 -10.74
N LYS A 226 0.10 -8.80 -11.71
CA LYS A 226 -0.11 -7.54 -12.44
C LYS A 226 -1.21 -6.72 -11.76
N ARG A 227 -0.95 -5.43 -11.58
CA ARG A 227 -1.84 -4.50 -10.87
C ARG A 227 -1.82 -3.13 -11.51
N GLY A 228 -2.95 -2.45 -11.45
CA GLY A 228 -3.19 -1.15 -12.08
C GLY A 228 -4.66 -1.04 -12.45
N MET A 229 -5.07 0.12 -12.94
CA MET A 229 -6.48 0.42 -13.21
C MET A 229 -7.10 -0.44 -14.33
N ARG A 230 -6.26 -1.06 -15.18
CA ARG A 230 -6.69 -1.91 -16.30
C ARG A 230 -6.49 -3.41 -16.04
N GLU A 231 -5.93 -3.76 -14.88
CA GLU A 231 -5.58 -5.14 -14.54
C GLU A 231 -6.75 -5.87 -13.91
N LYS A 232 -6.85 -7.18 -14.19
CA LYS A 232 -8.06 -7.98 -13.95
C LYS A 232 -8.00 -8.86 -12.70
N GLY A 233 -6.82 -9.04 -12.12
CA GLY A 233 -6.64 -9.92 -10.97
C GLY A 233 -7.31 -9.39 -9.70
N ILE A 234 -7.92 -10.30 -8.94
CA ILE A 234 -8.57 -10.06 -7.65
C ILE A 234 -7.94 -11.01 -6.61
N GLY A 235 -7.39 -10.45 -5.53
CA GLY A 235 -6.91 -11.23 -4.39
C GLY A 235 -8.08 -11.74 -3.54
N ALA A 236 -8.08 -13.02 -3.19
CA ALA A 236 -9.16 -13.62 -2.38
C ALA A 236 -9.06 -13.32 -0.88
N GLY A 237 -8.01 -12.62 -0.42
CA GLY A 237 -7.74 -12.42 1.02
C GLY A 237 -7.12 -13.64 1.69
N THR A 238 -6.61 -14.59 0.92
CA THR A 238 -5.93 -15.81 1.40
C THR A 238 -4.43 -15.58 1.61
N PHE A 239 -3.75 -16.62 2.08
CA PHE A 239 -2.31 -16.62 2.28
C PHE A 239 -1.64 -17.81 1.60
N TRP A 240 -0.33 -17.65 1.39
CA TRP A 240 0.62 -18.64 0.91
C TRP A 240 1.61 -18.97 2.01
N CYS A 241 2.06 -20.22 2.08
CA CYS A 241 3.12 -20.61 3.00
C CYS A 241 4.06 -21.65 2.40
N ALA A 242 5.32 -21.59 2.83
CA ALA A 242 6.31 -22.60 2.49
C ALA A 242 7.40 -22.68 3.57
N ALA A 243 7.98 -23.88 3.68
CA ALA A 243 9.27 -24.06 4.32
C ALA A 243 10.39 -23.82 3.30
N ALA A 244 11.44 -23.13 3.72
CA ALA A 244 12.63 -22.87 2.93
C ALA A 244 13.86 -23.43 3.65
N ASP A 245 14.68 -24.17 2.91
CA ASP A 245 15.96 -24.72 3.36
C ASP A 245 17.15 -23.81 2.97
N GLY A 246 16.89 -22.52 2.70
CA GLY A 246 17.89 -21.55 2.29
C GLY A 246 17.33 -20.40 1.45
N CYS A 247 17.95 -20.11 0.30
CA CYS A 247 17.74 -18.86 -0.45
C CYS A 247 16.50 -18.79 -1.35
N SER A 248 15.73 -19.87 -1.53
CA SER A 248 14.50 -19.83 -2.33
C SER A 248 13.37 -20.63 -1.68
N SER A 249 12.19 -20.03 -1.64
CA SER A 249 10.91 -20.70 -1.38
C SER A 249 10.19 -20.87 -2.72
N PRO A 250 9.36 -21.91 -2.90
CA PRO A 250 8.59 -22.07 -4.12
C PRO A 250 7.68 -20.87 -4.34
N ALA A 251 7.53 -20.41 -5.58
CA ALA A 251 6.54 -19.38 -5.89
C ALA A 251 5.11 -19.93 -5.66
N PRO A 252 4.11 -19.08 -5.35
CA PRO A 252 2.72 -19.54 -5.24
C PRO A 252 2.23 -20.28 -6.49
N SER A 253 2.65 -19.84 -7.68
CA SER A 253 2.33 -20.48 -8.96
C SER A 253 2.92 -21.89 -9.09
N GLU A 254 4.12 -22.13 -8.55
CA GLU A 254 4.74 -23.46 -8.51
C GLU A 254 3.98 -24.42 -7.59
N GLN A 255 3.30 -23.89 -6.56
CA GLN A 255 2.36 -24.64 -5.72
C GLN A 255 0.93 -24.69 -6.31
N GLY A 256 0.72 -24.18 -7.52
CA GLY A 256 -0.60 -24.21 -8.18
C GLY A 256 -1.63 -23.24 -7.59
N LEU A 257 -1.22 -22.26 -6.79
CA LEU A 257 -2.07 -21.18 -6.31
C LEU A 257 -2.24 -20.09 -7.36
N ALA A 258 -3.43 -19.48 -7.38
CA ALA A 258 -3.78 -18.37 -8.26
C ALA A 258 -4.58 -17.29 -7.53
N CYS A 259 -4.84 -16.18 -8.21
CA CYS A 259 -5.85 -15.19 -7.84
C CYS A 259 -7.12 -15.35 -8.71
N LEU A 260 -8.22 -14.74 -8.29
CA LEU A 260 -9.42 -14.64 -9.12
C LEU A 260 -9.18 -13.65 -10.28
N LYS A 261 -9.93 -13.77 -11.36
CA LYS A 261 -9.85 -12.86 -12.52
C LYS A 261 -11.20 -12.29 -12.88
N ASN A 262 -11.29 -10.96 -12.93
CA ASN A 262 -12.41 -10.27 -13.54
C ASN A 262 -12.24 -10.24 -15.07
N VAL A 263 -12.60 -11.32 -15.75
CA VAL A 263 -12.31 -11.55 -17.18
C VAL A 263 -12.69 -10.37 -18.09
N ASP A 264 -13.87 -9.79 -17.89
CA ASP A 264 -14.36 -8.67 -18.69
C ASP A 264 -14.05 -7.29 -18.09
N LEU A 265 -13.39 -7.26 -16.94
CA LEU A 265 -13.20 -6.07 -16.11
C LEU A 265 -14.53 -5.32 -15.92
N ASP A 266 -15.56 -6.03 -15.44
CA ASP A 266 -16.82 -5.39 -15.06
C ASP A 266 -16.59 -4.45 -13.87
N LEU A 267 -16.78 -3.15 -14.09
CA LEU A 267 -16.62 -2.09 -13.11
C LEU A 267 -17.96 -1.61 -12.53
N SER A 268 -19.05 -2.37 -12.70
CA SER A 268 -20.39 -2.02 -12.18
C SER A 268 -20.45 -1.84 -10.67
N ALA A 269 -19.49 -2.41 -9.93
CA ALA A 269 -19.35 -2.25 -8.48
C ALA A 269 -18.55 -1.00 -8.06
N MET A 270 -17.96 -0.26 -9.00
CA MET A 270 -17.31 1.02 -8.70
C MET A 270 -18.36 2.07 -8.25
N PRO A 271 -17.98 3.03 -7.39
CA PRO A 271 -18.88 4.07 -6.92
C PRO A 271 -19.29 5.02 -8.05
N THR A 272 -20.53 5.50 -8.02
CA THR A 272 -20.95 6.65 -8.83
C THR A 272 -20.25 7.93 -8.38
N LEU A 273 -20.32 9.02 -9.16
CA LEU A 273 -19.71 10.30 -8.77
C LEU A 273 -20.22 10.82 -7.42
N GLU A 274 -21.52 10.68 -7.14
CA GLU A 274 -22.11 11.05 -5.84
C GLU A 274 -21.53 10.20 -4.70
N GLN A 275 -21.39 8.88 -4.92
CA GLN A 275 -20.77 7.98 -3.94
C GLN A 275 -19.28 8.28 -3.75
N VAL A 276 -18.56 8.66 -4.80
CA VAL A 276 -17.16 9.15 -4.70
C VAL A 276 -17.08 10.35 -3.77
N HIS A 277 -17.94 11.35 -3.95
CA HIS A 277 -17.98 12.51 -3.07
C HIS A 277 -18.28 12.10 -1.61
N ALA A 278 -19.22 11.18 -1.39
CA ALA A 278 -19.51 10.67 -0.05
C ALA A 278 -18.33 9.92 0.57
N VAL A 279 -17.61 9.10 -0.20
CA VAL A 279 -16.40 8.39 0.22
C VAL A 279 -15.30 9.38 0.63
N ILE A 280 -15.06 10.41 -0.19
CA ILE A 280 -14.06 11.45 0.11
C ILE A 280 -14.47 12.27 1.33
N GLN A 281 -15.74 12.65 1.46
CA GLN A 281 -16.21 13.38 2.64
C GLN A 281 -16.11 12.54 3.93
N HIS A 282 -16.28 11.23 3.84
CA HIS A 282 -16.23 10.35 5.00
C HIS A 282 -14.80 9.99 5.41
N TYR A 283 -13.94 9.65 4.45
CA TYR A 283 -12.57 9.18 4.71
C TYR A 283 -11.45 10.16 4.38
N GLY A 284 -11.76 11.28 3.71
CA GLY A 284 -10.79 12.29 3.27
C GLY A 284 -9.81 12.67 4.39
N PRO A 285 -8.51 12.33 4.26
CA PRO A 285 -7.56 12.54 5.34
C PRO A 285 -7.31 14.01 5.64
N THR A 286 -6.94 14.29 6.89
CA THR A 286 -6.37 15.59 7.26
C THR A 286 -4.86 15.55 7.05
N LEU A 287 -4.36 16.38 6.13
CA LEU A 287 -2.94 16.53 5.84
C LEU A 287 -2.34 17.60 6.76
N TYR A 288 -1.43 17.20 7.64
CA TYR A 288 -0.69 18.08 8.54
C TYR A 288 0.70 18.40 7.99
N PHE A 289 1.03 19.67 7.92
CA PHE A 289 2.38 20.16 7.62
C PHE A 289 3.16 20.38 8.92
N HIS A 290 4.47 20.16 8.85
CA HIS A 290 5.36 20.36 9.98
C HIS A 290 5.24 21.80 10.53
N PRO A 291 5.29 22.06 11.85
CA PRO A 291 5.12 23.42 12.43
C PRO A 291 6.22 24.42 12.05
N LYS A 292 7.28 23.96 11.39
CA LYS A 292 8.39 24.77 10.86
C LYS A 292 8.44 24.73 9.33
N GLU A 293 7.38 24.25 8.69
CA GLU A 293 7.23 24.31 7.25
C GLU A 293 7.03 25.76 6.83
N VAL A 294 7.70 26.14 5.74
CA VAL A 294 7.58 27.47 5.13
C VAL A 294 7.14 27.39 3.68
N TYR A 295 7.23 26.21 3.06
CA TYR A 295 6.76 25.93 1.70
C TYR A 295 5.44 25.19 1.82
N LEU A 296 4.33 25.93 1.84
CA LEU A 296 2.99 25.37 2.02
C LEU A 296 2.35 25.04 0.65
N PRO A 297 1.28 24.22 0.62
CA PRO A 297 0.59 23.93 -0.62
C PRO A 297 -0.20 25.14 -1.13
N SER A 298 -0.64 25.07 -2.38
CA SER A 298 -1.64 25.97 -2.98
C SER A 298 -2.51 25.21 -3.98
N SER A 299 -3.59 25.82 -4.46
CA SER A 299 -4.19 25.32 -5.71
C SER A 299 -3.29 25.62 -6.91
N VAL A 300 -3.45 24.83 -7.97
CA VAL A 300 -2.80 25.06 -9.26
C VAL A 300 -3.27 26.39 -9.87
N ALA A 301 -4.56 26.70 -9.77
CA ALA A 301 -5.11 27.95 -10.26
C ALA A 301 -4.51 29.19 -9.56
N TRP A 302 -4.25 29.11 -8.25
CA TRP A 302 -3.54 30.16 -7.52
C TRP A 302 -2.10 30.29 -8.02
N TYR A 303 -1.39 29.17 -8.21
CA TYR A 303 -0.02 29.16 -8.69
C TYR A 303 0.14 29.88 -10.04
N PHE A 304 -0.74 29.58 -11.00
CA PHE A 304 -0.75 30.24 -12.30
C PHE A 304 -1.07 31.74 -12.20
N LYS A 305 -2.13 32.11 -11.46
CA LYS A 305 -2.51 33.53 -11.27
C LYS A 305 -1.46 34.37 -10.55
N ASN A 306 -0.57 33.73 -9.78
CA ASN A 306 0.48 34.43 -9.03
C ASN A 306 1.83 34.49 -9.77
N GLY A 307 1.81 34.23 -11.09
CA GLY A 307 2.89 34.59 -12.00
C GLY A 307 3.79 33.43 -12.42
N ALA A 308 3.36 32.19 -12.22
CA ALA A 308 3.99 31.06 -12.90
C ALA A 308 3.86 31.23 -14.42
N LYS A 309 4.93 30.89 -15.14
CA LYS A 309 5.03 31.13 -16.58
C LYS A 309 5.52 29.89 -17.31
N LEU A 310 5.07 29.73 -18.54
CA LEU A 310 5.51 28.70 -19.46
C LEU A 310 6.73 29.19 -20.25
N PHE A 311 7.76 28.36 -20.33
CA PHE A 311 8.97 28.60 -21.09
C PHE A 311 9.13 27.54 -22.17
N LYS A 312 9.78 27.93 -23.26
CA LYS A 312 10.06 27.06 -24.40
C LYS A 312 11.55 27.03 -24.71
N LYS A 313 12.06 25.85 -25.00
CA LYS A 313 13.47 25.65 -25.40
C LYS A 313 13.78 26.40 -26.69
N GLY A 314 14.90 27.11 -26.70
CA GLY A 314 15.27 27.99 -27.82
C GLY A 314 14.42 29.25 -27.96
N GLY A 315 13.43 29.46 -27.07
CA GLY A 315 12.69 30.71 -26.94
C GLY A 315 13.50 31.80 -26.22
N GLY A 316 12.92 33.00 -26.13
CA GLY A 316 13.49 34.09 -25.34
C GLY A 316 13.42 33.84 -23.83
N ALA A 317 14.11 34.68 -23.05
CA ALA A 317 14.08 34.62 -21.57
C ALA A 317 12.74 35.06 -20.94
N VAL A 318 11.74 35.40 -21.77
CA VAL A 318 10.43 35.87 -21.32
C VAL A 318 9.43 34.72 -21.43
N GLY A 319 8.99 34.21 -20.29
CA GLY A 319 7.94 33.19 -20.24
C GLY A 319 6.54 33.75 -20.52
N GLU A 320 5.69 32.91 -21.08
CA GLU A 320 4.28 33.16 -21.41
C GLU A 320 3.41 33.01 -20.15
N GLU A 321 2.39 33.86 -20.00
CA GLU A 321 1.45 33.76 -18.88
C GLU A 321 0.57 32.53 -19.03
N ILE A 322 0.29 31.84 -17.93
CA ILE A 322 -0.57 30.66 -17.89
C ILE A 322 -1.93 31.07 -17.32
N ASP A 323 -3.02 30.70 -18.00
CA ASP A 323 -4.36 30.94 -17.45
C ASP A 323 -4.67 30.01 -16.27
N ALA A 324 -5.75 30.31 -15.53
CA ALA A 324 -6.08 29.62 -14.28
C ALA A 324 -6.32 28.10 -14.41
N GLU A 325 -6.81 27.64 -15.57
CA GLU A 325 -7.06 26.21 -15.82
C GLU A 325 -5.93 25.58 -16.65
N GLY A 326 -4.93 26.37 -17.06
CA GLY A 326 -3.83 25.95 -17.92
C GLY A 326 -4.26 25.62 -19.34
N SER A 327 -5.29 26.29 -19.88
CA SER A 327 -5.81 26.01 -21.22
C SER A 327 -4.84 26.33 -22.35
N ASN A 328 -3.89 27.22 -22.09
CA ASN A 328 -2.82 27.56 -23.02
C ASN A 328 -1.56 26.69 -22.87
N LEU A 329 -1.60 25.62 -22.06
CA LEU A 329 -0.49 24.68 -21.93
C LEU A 329 -0.49 23.63 -23.07
N PRO A 330 0.68 23.18 -23.53
CA PRO A 330 0.74 22.07 -24.48
C PRO A 330 0.27 20.78 -23.80
N GLY A 331 -0.89 20.28 -24.23
CA GLY A 331 -1.52 19.07 -23.71
C GLY A 331 -1.04 17.78 -24.37
N GLY A 332 -1.02 16.68 -23.60
CA GLY A 332 -0.69 15.32 -24.05
C GLY A 332 0.78 15.10 -24.40
N GLY A 333 1.09 13.94 -24.98
CA GLY A 333 2.46 13.56 -25.36
C GLY A 333 3.25 12.93 -24.21
N TRP A 334 4.56 13.18 -24.18
CA TRP A 334 5.50 12.73 -23.14
C TRP A 334 6.43 13.89 -22.79
N ASN A 335 7.23 13.74 -21.72
CA ASN A 335 8.27 14.72 -21.42
C ASN A 335 9.39 14.72 -22.49
N ASP A 336 9.32 15.68 -23.42
CA ASP A 336 10.28 15.91 -24.51
C ASP A 336 11.34 16.97 -24.17
N GLY A 337 11.23 17.62 -23.01
CA GLY A 337 12.10 18.71 -22.57
C GLY A 337 11.97 19.99 -23.40
N GLU A 338 10.92 20.14 -24.21
CA GLU A 338 10.70 21.32 -25.05
C GLU A 338 10.09 22.49 -24.27
N TYR A 339 9.35 22.20 -23.19
CA TYR A 339 8.66 23.19 -22.37
C TYR A 339 8.87 22.94 -20.89
N TRP A 340 8.95 24.00 -20.09
CA TRP A 340 8.94 23.90 -18.63
C TRP A 340 8.22 25.09 -18.01
N MET A 341 7.80 24.97 -16.75
CA MET A 341 7.30 26.11 -15.97
C MET A 341 8.37 26.68 -15.05
N ASP A 342 8.27 27.97 -14.75
CA ASP A 342 9.04 28.60 -13.67
C ASP A 342 8.23 29.70 -12.99
N ILE A 343 8.66 30.07 -11.78
CA ILE A 343 8.05 31.08 -10.92
C ILE A 343 8.68 32.47 -11.14
N PRO A 344 7.97 33.56 -10.79
CA PRO A 344 8.48 34.91 -11.03
C PRO A 344 9.66 35.23 -10.11
N GLU A 345 10.50 36.20 -10.49
CA GLU A 345 11.63 36.64 -9.67
C GLU A 345 11.25 37.63 -8.54
N GLY A 346 12.22 37.97 -7.69
CA GLY A 346 12.11 39.04 -6.69
C GLY A 346 11.11 38.78 -5.57
N LYS A 347 10.37 39.82 -5.17
CA LYS A 347 9.40 39.74 -4.06
C LYS A 347 8.25 38.77 -4.34
N ARG A 348 7.81 38.67 -5.60
CA ARG A 348 6.75 37.73 -6.00
C ARG A 348 7.21 36.28 -5.83
N ARG A 349 8.48 35.98 -6.16
CA ARG A 349 9.08 34.67 -5.88
C ARG A 349 8.87 34.23 -4.44
N GLN A 350 9.18 35.14 -3.50
CA GLN A 350 9.13 34.84 -2.07
C GLN A 350 7.71 34.59 -1.55
N ALA A 351 6.70 35.14 -2.21
CA ALA A 351 5.30 34.83 -1.93
C ALA A 351 4.92 33.47 -2.54
N VAL A 352 5.24 33.25 -3.81
CA VAL A 352 4.86 32.01 -4.53
C VAL A 352 5.48 30.77 -3.89
N ILE A 353 6.76 30.79 -3.52
CA ILE A 353 7.39 29.62 -2.89
C ILE A 353 6.79 29.28 -1.53
N ARG A 354 6.17 30.23 -0.83
CA ARG A 354 5.53 29.95 0.46
C ARG A 354 4.18 29.27 0.30
N GLY A 355 3.61 29.28 -0.91
CA GLY A 355 2.28 28.79 -1.20
C GLY A 355 1.17 29.61 -0.55
N ASP A 356 -0.03 29.07 -0.63
CA ASP A 356 -1.24 29.69 -0.14
C ASP A 356 -2.21 28.59 0.33
N MET A 357 -2.13 28.30 1.63
CA MET A 357 -2.91 27.24 2.24
C MET A 357 -4.43 27.52 2.19
N GLU A 358 -4.84 28.79 2.05
CA GLU A 358 -6.25 29.15 1.91
C GLU A 358 -6.83 28.67 0.58
N SER A 359 -6.08 28.76 -0.51
CA SER A 359 -6.48 28.21 -1.82
C SER A 359 -6.19 26.72 -1.99
N ALA A 360 -5.39 26.11 -1.12
CA ALA A 360 -5.00 24.71 -1.26
C ALA A 360 -6.20 23.75 -1.25
N GLU A 361 -6.21 22.85 -2.23
CA GLU A 361 -7.17 21.77 -2.42
C GLU A 361 -6.42 20.53 -2.89
N LEU A 362 -6.98 19.33 -2.65
CA LEU A 362 -6.41 18.09 -3.15
C LEU A 362 -7.11 17.66 -4.45
N TYR A 363 -6.33 17.13 -5.38
CA TYR A 363 -6.82 16.67 -6.67
C TYR A 363 -6.99 15.15 -6.64
N ALA A 364 -8.25 14.69 -6.65
CA ALA A 364 -8.58 13.28 -6.51
C ALA A 364 -8.64 12.59 -7.87
N HIS A 365 -7.84 11.52 -8.02
CA HIS A 365 -7.96 10.54 -9.09
C HIS A 365 -8.58 9.26 -8.53
N VAL A 366 -9.74 8.87 -9.07
CA VAL A 366 -10.47 7.69 -8.61
C VAL A 366 -10.32 6.59 -9.63
N LYS A 367 -9.64 5.52 -9.26
CA LYS A 367 -9.32 4.41 -10.16
C LYS A 367 -9.74 3.07 -9.58
N PRO A 368 -10.18 2.12 -10.43
CA PRO A 368 -10.40 0.75 -10.00
C PRO A 368 -9.08 0.12 -9.53
N ALA A 369 -9.17 -0.72 -8.50
CA ALA A 369 -8.06 -1.49 -7.99
C ALA A 369 -8.49 -2.94 -7.76
N MET A 370 -7.55 -3.87 -7.83
CA MET A 370 -7.80 -5.31 -7.62
C MET A 370 -8.95 -5.80 -8.50
N GLY A 371 -8.88 -5.60 -9.82
CA GLY A 371 -9.90 -6.05 -10.77
C GLY A 371 -11.29 -5.45 -10.55
N GLY A 372 -11.39 -4.28 -9.91
CA GLY A 372 -12.65 -3.61 -9.57
C GLY A 372 -13.26 -4.04 -8.23
N ALA A 373 -12.58 -4.89 -7.45
CA ALA A 373 -13.00 -5.26 -6.09
C ALA A 373 -12.78 -4.12 -5.08
N CYS A 374 -11.87 -3.18 -5.40
CA CYS A 374 -11.60 -2.00 -4.60
C CYS A 374 -11.62 -0.74 -5.47
N THR A 375 -11.85 0.40 -4.82
CA THR A 375 -11.65 1.74 -5.38
C THR A 375 -10.45 2.37 -4.70
N ASP A 376 -9.46 2.78 -5.50
CA ASP A 376 -8.36 3.62 -5.04
C ASP A 376 -8.69 5.09 -5.31
N VAL A 377 -8.59 5.92 -4.27
CA VAL A 377 -8.72 7.38 -4.37
C VAL A 377 -7.35 7.99 -4.08
N ALA A 378 -6.61 8.30 -5.15
CA ALA A 378 -5.31 8.96 -5.07
C ALA A 378 -5.52 10.47 -4.93
N MET A 379 -5.08 11.03 -3.81
CA MET A 379 -5.24 12.43 -3.44
C MET A 379 -3.92 13.15 -3.65
N TRP A 380 -3.83 13.94 -4.71
CA TRP A 380 -2.64 14.71 -5.06
C TRP A 380 -2.66 16.08 -4.38
N VAL A 381 -1.53 16.49 -3.83
CA VAL A 381 -1.31 17.82 -3.28
C VAL A 381 -0.20 18.52 -4.07
N PHE A 382 -0.42 19.79 -4.38
CA PHE A 382 0.55 20.62 -5.07
C PHE A 382 1.20 21.62 -4.10
N CYS A 383 2.51 21.58 -4.03
CA CYS A 383 3.34 22.60 -3.39
C CYS A 383 4.04 23.41 -4.49
N PRO A 384 3.91 24.74 -4.55
CA PRO A 384 4.64 25.55 -5.54
C PRO A 384 6.15 25.40 -5.50
N PHE A 385 6.70 24.93 -4.38
CA PHE A 385 8.13 24.78 -4.17
C PHE A 385 8.43 23.68 -3.17
N ASN A 386 9.40 22.83 -3.50
CA ASN A 386 10.03 21.89 -2.57
C ASN A 386 11.27 22.54 -1.96
N GLY A 387 11.41 22.44 -0.64
CA GLY A 387 12.50 23.04 0.11
C GLY A 387 13.81 22.24 0.04
N PRO A 388 14.92 22.80 0.58
CA PRO A 388 16.19 22.12 0.53
C PRO A 388 16.23 20.90 1.46
N ALA A 389 16.88 19.84 0.97
CA ALA A 389 17.09 18.61 1.70
C ALA A 389 17.99 18.81 2.93
N ARG A 390 17.81 17.93 3.91
CA ARG A 390 18.58 17.93 5.16
C ARG A 390 19.18 16.56 5.37
N LEU A 391 20.42 16.53 5.84
CA LEU A 391 21.19 15.32 6.08
C LEU A 391 21.34 15.09 7.58
N LYS A 392 21.03 13.89 8.06
CA LYS A 392 21.37 13.47 9.42
C LYS A 392 22.65 12.65 9.40
N LEU A 393 23.57 12.95 10.32
CA LEU A 393 24.84 12.27 10.57
C LEU A 393 24.97 11.97 12.07
N GLY A 394 24.45 10.83 12.50
CA GLY A 394 24.37 10.45 13.91
C GLY A 394 23.49 11.43 14.69
N LEU A 395 24.11 12.25 15.54
CA LEU A 395 23.43 13.27 16.36
C LEU A 395 23.38 14.65 15.69
N ILE A 396 24.03 14.83 14.54
CA ILE A 396 24.15 16.12 13.85
C ILE A 396 23.17 16.16 12.66
N ASN A 397 22.44 17.27 12.53
CA ASN A 397 21.61 17.56 11.37
C ASN A 397 22.25 18.70 10.56
N LEU A 398 22.51 18.46 9.28
CA LEU A 398 23.15 19.41 8.37
C LEU A 398 22.18 19.83 7.25
N PRO A 399 22.01 21.14 6.98
CA PRO A 399 21.33 21.58 5.77
C PRO A 399 22.20 21.28 4.53
N LEU A 400 21.60 20.83 3.43
CA LEU A 400 22.33 20.56 2.18
C LEU A 400 22.38 21.77 1.22
N GLY A 401 22.30 22.99 1.77
CA GLY A 401 22.30 24.23 1.00
C GLY A 401 21.04 24.32 0.13
N THR A 402 21.20 24.37 -1.18
CA THR A 402 20.08 24.40 -2.14
C THR A 402 19.71 23.01 -2.68
N THR A 403 20.44 21.96 -2.31
CA THR A 403 20.22 20.60 -2.84
C THR A 403 18.79 20.12 -2.56
N GLY A 404 18.14 19.53 -3.58
CA GLY A 404 16.81 18.94 -3.50
C GLY A 404 15.66 19.95 -3.56
N GLN A 405 15.96 21.25 -3.64
CA GLN A 405 14.92 22.25 -3.79
C GLN A 405 14.53 22.38 -5.28
N HIS A 406 13.24 22.41 -5.59
CA HIS A 406 12.77 22.56 -6.96
C HIS A 406 11.41 23.28 -6.99
N VAL A 407 11.07 23.82 -8.17
CA VAL A 407 9.81 24.53 -8.42
C VAL A 407 8.76 23.53 -8.88
N GLY A 408 7.55 23.68 -8.33
CA GLY A 408 6.45 22.73 -8.51
C GLY A 408 6.76 21.42 -7.82
N ASP A 409 5.87 20.92 -6.99
CA ASP A 409 6.08 19.68 -6.27
C ASP A 409 4.74 18.97 -6.10
N TRP A 410 4.71 17.71 -6.48
CA TRP A 410 3.51 16.88 -6.56
C TRP A 410 3.70 15.66 -5.69
N GLU A 411 2.96 15.64 -4.59
CA GLU A 411 2.93 14.54 -3.64
C GLU A 411 1.54 13.94 -3.58
N HIS A 412 1.43 12.69 -3.14
CA HIS A 412 0.12 12.05 -3.00
C HIS A 412 0.06 11.02 -1.88
N PHE A 413 -1.17 10.66 -1.53
CA PHE A 413 -1.50 9.49 -0.75
C PHE A 413 -2.77 8.86 -1.33
N THR A 414 -2.95 7.56 -1.13
CA THR A 414 -4.06 6.83 -1.79
C THR A 414 -4.88 6.09 -0.76
N LEU A 415 -6.19 6.31 -0.76
CA LEU A 415 -7.14 5.53 0.03
C LEU A 415 -7.58 4.31 -0.77
N ARG A 416 -7.59 3.13 -0.17
CA ARG A 416 -8.16 1.92 -0.79
C ARG A 416 -9.44 1.53 -0.08
N VAL A 417 -10.55 1.58 -0.79
CA VAL A 417 -11.91 1.33 -0.28
C VAL A 417 -12.46 0.05 -0.89
N SER A 418 -13.07 -0.82 -0.08
CA SER A 418 -13.72 -2.05 -0.53
C SER A 418 -15.00 -1.72 -1.31
N ASN A 419 -15.15 -2.23 -2.53
CA ASN A 419 -16.39 -2.06 -3.28
C ASN A 419 -17.51 -3.00 -2.78
N PHE A 420 -17.18 -4.00 -1.95
CA PHE A 420 -18.18 -4.85 -1.30
C PHE A 420 -18.86 -4.16 -0.13
N THR A 421 -18.10 -3.47 0.73
CA THR A 421 -18.59 -2.96 2.02
C THR A 421 -18.57 -1.43 2.10
N GLY A 422 -17.84 -0.75 1.22
CA GLY A 422 -17.54 0.67 1.32
C GLY A 422 -16.52 1.00 2.41
N GLU A 423 -15.94 0.00 3.09
CA GLU A 423 -14.98 0.22 4.16
C GLU A 423 -13.60 0.62 3.63
N LEU A 424 -12.93 1.53 4.36
CA LEU A 424 -11.52 1.83 4.15
C LEU A 424 -10.66 0.62 4.54
N MET A 425 -9.93 0.06 3.59
CA MET A 425 -9.05 -1.09 3.81
C MET A 425 -7.66 -0.66 4.27
N ALA A 426 -7.08 0.31 3.58
CA ALA A 426 -5.74 0.82 3.86
C ALA A 426 -5.53 2.21 3.26
N VAL A 427 -4.50 2.91 3.73
CA VAL A 427 -4.00 4.15 3.13
C VAL A 427 -2.55 3.96 2.73
N TYR A 428 -2.24 4.32 1.49
CA TYR A 428 -0.89 4.42 0.96
C TYR A 428 -0.31 5.80 1.28
N TYR A 429 0.91 5.80 1.81
CA TYR A 429 1.67 7.01 2.10
C TYR A 429 2.89 7.06 1.17
N SER A 430 2.89 7.98 0.20
CA SER A 430 4.02 8.19 -0.72
C SER A 430 5.22 8.74 0.06
N GLN A 431 6.36 8.05 -0.05
CA GLN A 431 7.61 8.44 0.60
C GLN A 431 8.72 8.57 -0.44
N HIS A 432 9.82 9.23 -0.09
CA HIS A 432 10.95 9.28 -1.01
C HIS A 432 11.42 7.85 -1.38
N SER A 433 11.57 7.61 -2.69
CA SER A 433 11.94 6.31 -3.28
C SER A 433 10.92 5.17 -3.16
N GLY A 434 9.66 5.43 -2.78
CA GLY A 434 8.62 4.40 -2.72
C GLY A 434 7.42 4.84 -1.88
N GLY A 435 6.90 3.94 -1.05
CA GLY A 435 5.87 4.30 -0.09
C GLY A 435 5.38 3.10 0.66
N ARG A 436 4.31 3.28 1.42
CA ARG A 436 3.82 2.19 2.28
C ARG A 436 2.31 2.22 2.43
N TRP A 437 1.70 1.07 2.18
CA TRP A 437 0.33 0.79 2.60
C TRP A 437 0.27 0.52 4.11
N VAL A 438 -0.67 1.18 4.78
CA VAL A 438 -0.97 0.98 6.21
C VAL A 438 -2.44 0.59 6.33
N ASP A 439 -2.67 -0.59 6.91
CA ASP A 439 -4.01 -1.13 7.19
C ASP A 439 -4.83 -0.18 8.07
N ALA A 440 -6.14 -0.09 7.80
CA ALA A 440 -7.05 0.83 8.49
C ALA A 440 -7.04 0.66 10.02
N ALA A 441 -6.83 -0.56 10.52
CA ALA A 441 -6.74 -0.81 11.96
C ALA A 441 -5.44 -0.30 12.62
N LYS A 442 -4.46 0.14 11.83
CA LYS A 442 -3.19 0.73 12.30
C LYS A 442 -3.10 2.24 12.06
N LEU A 443 -4.09 2.85 11.42
CA LEU A 443 -4.09 4.28 11.14
C LEU A 443 -4.27 5.11 12.41
N GLU A 444 -3.80 6.33 12.34
CA GLU A 444 -4.19 7.39 13.27
C GLU A 444 -5.33 8.17 12.63
N TYR A 445 -6.42 8.39 13.36
CA TYR A 445 -7.59 9.13 12.88
C TYR A 445 -7.60 10.53 13.47
N ALA A 446 -7.69 11.54 12.61
CA ALA A 446 -7.68 12.95 13.00
C ALA A 446 -9.03 13.40 13.58
N ALA A 447 -10.13 12.95 12.96
CA ALA A 447 -11.50 13.19 13.36
C ALA A 447 -12.43 12.15 12.70
N GLY A 448 -13.37 11.56 13.45
CA GLY A 448 -14.23 10.49 12.96
C GLY A 448 -13.44 9.40 12.24
N ASN A 449 -13.88 9.02 11.05
CA ASN A 449 -13.20 8.03 10.20
C ASN A 449 -12.15 8.62 9.26
N ARG A 450 -11.72 9.88 9.46
CA ARG A 450 -10.73 10.55 8.63
C ARG A 450 -9.31 10.28 9.14
N PRO A 451 -8.46 9.59 8.37
CA PRO A 451 -7.07 9.35 8.74
C PRO A 451 -6.26 10.65 8.84
N ALA A 452 -5.15 10.61 9.57
CA ALA A 452 -4.12 11.64 9.53
C ALA A 452 -3.05 11.31 8.49
N VAL A 453 -2.58 12.34 7.79
CA VAL A 453 -1.38 12.30 6.95
C VAL A 453 -0.42 13.36 7.45
N TYR A 454 0.85 13.01 7.59
CA TYR A 454 1.89 13.91 8.06
C TYR A 454 2.91 14.15 6.95
N SER A 455 2.91 15.37 6.41
CA SER A 455 3.90 15.83 5.42
C SER A 455 5.24 16.09 6.11
N SER A 456 6.33 15.57 5.54
CA SER A 456 7.68 15.90 6.00
C SER A 456 8.01 17.35 5.71
N ARG A 457 8.86 17.92 6.57
CA ARG A 457 9.37 19.28 6.42
C ARG A 457 10.27 19.38 5.19
N ASN A 458 10.08 20.43 4.39
CA ASN A 458 10.76 20.77 3.14
C ASN A 458 10.53 19.80 1.98
N GLY A 459 10.44 18.49 2.23
CA GLY A 459 10.39 17.44 1.19
C GLY A 459 9.00 16.88 0.89
N HIS A 460 7.99 17.28 1.66
CA HIS A 460 6.57 16.92 1.55
C HIS A 460 6.16 15.45 1.47
N ALA A 461 7.10 14.50 1.56
CA ALA A 461 6.78 13.08 1.67
C ALA A 461 5.77 12.79 2.79
N SER A 462 4.84 11.89 2.50
CA SER A 462 3.70 11.56 3.34
C SER A 462 4.00 10.42 4.31
N TYR A 463 3.59 10.59 5.57
CA TYR A 463 3.79 9.60 6.63
C TYR A 463 2.52 9.38 7.47
N PRO A 464 2.30 8.15 7.98
CA PRO A 464 1.11 7.82 8.78
C PRO A 464 1.13 8.38 10.20
N ARG A 465 2.30 8.81 10.69
CA ARG A 465 2.49 9.29 12.07
C ARG A 465 3.52 10.41 12.11
N ALA A 466 3.41 11.28 13.10
CA ALA A 466 4.48 12.19 13.46
C ALA A 466 5.74 11.40 13.84
N GLY A 467 6.91 11.88 13.42
CA GLY A 467 8.17 11.20 13.68
C GLY A 467 9.32 11.71 12.83
N VAL A 468 10.47 11.08 13.04
CA VAL A 468 11.68 11.30 12.25
C VAL A 468 11.94 10.06 11.41
N TYR A 469 11.96 10.25 10.10
CA TYR A 469 12.16 9.22 9.09
C TYR A 469 13.49 9.49 8.38
N LEU A 470 14.24 8.42 8.13
CA LEU A 470 15.56 8.50 7.49
C LEU A 470 15.58 7.68 6.23
N GLN A 471 15.94 8.32 5.12
CA GLN A 471 16.28 7.65 3.87
C GLN A 471 17.79 7.42 3.87
N GLY A 472 18.20 6.23 4.31
CA GLY A 472 19.60 5.87 4.54
C GLY A 472 19.72 4.76 5.58
N SER A 473 20.86 4.72 6.28
CA SER A 473 21.06 3.76 7.37
C SER A 473 20.49 4.30 8.68
N ALA A 474 19.27 3.86 9.01
CA ALA A 474 18.65 4.14 10.31
C ALA A 474 19.53 3.65 11.47
N ALA A 475 20.19 2.48 11.32
CA ALA A 475 21.07 1.90 12.34
C ALA A 475 22.30 2.78 12.66
N LEU A 476 22.83 3.46 11.65
CA LEU A 476 23.95 4.39 11.82
C LEU A 476 23.49 5.83 12.09
N GLY A 477 22.19 6.11 12.00
CA GLY A 477 21.64 7.46 12.06
C GLY A 477 22.13 8.35 10.91
N VAL A 478 22.40 7.76 9.74
CA VAL A 478 22.94 8.46 8.57
C VAL A 478 21.92 8.37 7.43
N GLY A 479 21.32 9.48 7.03
CA GLY A 479 20.22 9.50 6.04
C GLY A 479 19.75 10.90 5.65
N ILE A 480 19.06 11.03 4.51
CA ILE A 480 18.22 12.21 4.26
C ILE A 480 17.12 12.23 5.33
N LEU A 481 16.96 13.39 5.95
CA LEU A 481 16.15 13.61 7.13
C LEU A 481 14.76 14.11 6.76
N ASN A 482 13.75 13.30 7.08
CA ASN A 482 12.35 13.63 6.94
C ASN A 482 11.71 13.78 8.33
N GLU A 483 11.38 15.00 8.71
CA GLU A 483 10.71 15.30 9.99
C GLU A 483 9.25 15.62 9.72
N ALA A 484 8.35 14.77 10.21
CA ALA A 484 6.91 14.94 10.08
C ALA A 484 6.32 15.19 11.49
N ALA A 485 5.48 16.20 11.65
CA ALA A 485 4.91 16.53 12.95
C ALA A 485 3.54 17.19 12.82
N ARG A 486 2.69 16.99 13.83
CA ARG A 486 1.38 17.63 13.89
C ARG A 486 1.52 19.14 14.11
N SER A 487 0.69 19.93 13.45
CA SER A 487 0.60 21.37 13.67
C SER A 487 -0.81 21.89 13.37
N LYS A 488 -1.00 23.21 13.44
CA LYS A 488 -2.22 23.89 12.97
C LYS A 488 -2.22 24.15 11.46
N LEU A 489 -1.09 23.92 10.79
CA LEU A 489 -0.95 24.02 9.34
C LEU A 489 -1.47 22.72 8.75
N SER A 490 -2.71 22.74 8.27
CA SER A 490 -3.36 21.54 7.75
C SER A 490 -4.37 21.83 6.67
N VAL A 491 -4.52 20.88 5.76
CA VAL A 491 -5.58 20.87 4.74
C VAL A 491 -6.49 19.67 4.99
N ASP A 492 -7.79 19.91 5.10
CA ASP A 492 -8.78 18.84 5.22
C ASP A 492 -9.29 18.44 3.83
N SER A 493 -8.80 17.32 3.32
CA SER A 493 -9.11 16.83 1.97
C SER A 493 -10.54 16.29 1.84
N SER A 494 -11.27 16.12 2.94
CA SER A 494 -12.69 15.76 2.89
C SER A 494 -13.59 16.96 2.57
N VAL A 495 -13.07 18.19 2.69
CA VAL A 495 -13.79 19.45 2.43
C VAL A 495 -13.19 20.17 1.22
N ARG A 496 -11.85 20.20 1.11
CA ARG A 496 -11.13 20.92 0.07
C ARG A 496 -10.50 19.96 -0.93
N TYR A 497 -11.27 19.59 -1.94
CA TYR A 497 -10.82 18.73 -3.02
C TYR A 497 -11.55 19.00 -4.33
N ARG A 498 -10.93 18.56 -5.43
CA ARG A 498 -11.52 18.49 -6.77
C ARG A 498 -11.29 17.10 -7.33
N VAL A 499 -12.35 16.41 -7.75
CA VAL A 499 -12.21 15.16 -8.52
C VAL A 499 -11.76 15.56 -9.92
N VAL A 500 -10.58 15.09 -10.34
CA VAL A 500 -9.96 15.48 -11.62
C VAL A 500 -9.95 14.34 -12.64
N ALA A 501 -10.07 13.09 -12.18
CA ALA A 501 -10.15 11.93 -13.06
C ALA A 501 -10.91 10.78 -12.40
N ALA A 502 -11.77 10.13 -13.18
CA ALA A 502 -12.50 8.92 -12.81
C ALA A 502 -12.94 8.21 -14.10
N GLU A 503 -11.98 7.66 -14.84
CA GLU A 503 -12.16 7.23 -16.23
C GLU A 503 -13.27 6.17 -16.39
N TYR A 504 -13.51 5.35 -15.37
CA TYR A 504 -14.56 4.32 -15.37
C TYR A 504 -15.99 4.87 -15.40
N LEU A 505 -16.20 6.15 -15.08
CA LEU A 505 -17.51 6.81 -15.17
C LEU A 505 -17.88 7.18 -16.60
N GLY A 506 -16.92 7.14 -17.53
CA GLY A 506 -17.10 7.55 -18.92
C GLY A 506 -16.81 9.02 -19.20
N ASP A 507 -16.69 9.34 -20.47
CA ASP A 507 -16.27 10.67 -20.95
C ASP A 507 -17.27 11.76 -20.55
N GLY A 508 -16.76 12.90 -20.09
CA GLY A 508 -17.55 14.09 -19.77
C GLY A 508 -18.23 14.09 -18.39
N ILE A 509 -18.17 13.00 -17.63
CA ILE A 509 -18.72 12.96 -16.25
C ILE A 509 -17.84 13.74 -15.26
N VAL A 510 -16.53 13.56 -15.35
CA VAL A 510 -15.55 14.34 -14.57
C VAL A 510 -14.87 15.33 -15.51
N ALA A 511 -14.94 16.61 -15.15
CA ALA A 511 -14.29 17.69 -15.89
C ALA A 511 -12.79 17.70 -15.57
N GLU A 512 -12.02 17.02 -16.42
CA GLU A 512 -10.57 17.01 -16.33
C GLU A 512 -9.98 18.41 -16.61
N PRO A 513 -9.14 18.97 -15.72
CA PRO A 513 -8.52 20.26 -15.96
C PRO A 513 -7.40 20.16 -17.00
N GLN A 514 -7.24 21.20 -17.83
CA GLN A 514 -6.30 21.18 -18.95
C GLN A 514 -4.83 21.10 -18.51
N TRP A 515 -4.49 21.70 -17.37
CA TRP A 515 -3.15 21.57 -16.80
C TRP A 515 -2.75 20.13 -16.48
N LEU A 516 -3.72 19.22 -16.23
CA LEU A 516 -3.41 17.82 -15.96
C LEU A 516 -2.83 17.11 -17.20
N GLN A 517 -3.09 17.66 -18.39
CA GLN A 517 -2.54 17.20 -19.66
C GLN A 517 -1.11 17.73 -19.93
N PHE A 518 -0.54 18.55 -19.06
CA PHE A 518 0.83 19.03 -19.24
C PHE A 518 1.85 17.97 -18.77
N MET A 519 2.43 17.25 -19.75
CA MET A 519 3.37 16.13 -19.54
C MET A 519 4.85 16.52 -19.44
N ARG A 520 5.18 17.80 -19.20
CA ARG A 520 6.57 18.29 -19.11
C ARG A 520 6.89 18.81 -17.70
N GLU A 521 8.07 19.40 -17.51
CA GLU A 521 8.53 19.83 -16.20
C GLU A 521 7.75 21.05 -15.66
N TRP A 522 7.26 20.92 -14.43
CA TRP A 522 6.62 21.99 -13.65
C TRP A 522 7.62 22.95 -12.99
N GLY A 523 8.92 22.69 -13.17
CA GLY A 523 10.01 23.51 -12.71
C GLY A 523 11.18 23.53 -13.70
N PRO A 524 12.09 24.50 -13.58
CA PRO A 524 13.30 24.51 -14.40
C PRO A 524 14.26 23.42 -13.93
N THR A 525 15.18 23.04 -14.81
CA THR A 525 16.35 22.26 -14.38
C THR A 525 17.25 23.12 -13.48
N VAL A 526 17.55 22.63 -12.28
CA VAL A 526 18.46 23.27 -11.33
C VAL A 526 19.84 22.62 -11.40
N ILE A 527 20.90 23.42 -11.56
CA ILE A 527 22.29 22.97 -11.47
C ILE A 527 22.85 23.38 -10.11
N TYR A 528 23.20 22.41 -9.28
CA TYR A 528 23.70 22.66 -7.93
C TYR A 528 25.20 22.93 -7.93
N ARG A 529 25.60 24.04 -7.29
CA ARG A 529 27.02 24.42 -7.11
C ARG A 529 27.58 24.07 -5.73
N SER A 530 26.81 23.44 -4.83
CA SER A 530 27.09 23.40 -3.38
C SER A 530 27.82 22.18 -2.83
N ARG A 531 28.21 21.19 -3.66
CA ARG A 531 28.83 19.92 -3.19
C ARG A 531 30.13 20.13 -2.37
N THR A 532 30.92 21.15 -2.69
CA THR A 532 32.23 21.39 -2.07
C THR A 532 32.17 21.77 -0.58
N GLY A 533 31.06 22.37 -0.11
CA GLY A 533 30.90 22.77 1.30
C GLY A 533 30.61 21.56 2.20
N THR A 534 29.68 20.71 1.77
CA THR A 534 29.26 19.51 2.49
C THR A 534 30.36 18.45 2.54
N GLU A 535 31.11 18.27 1.45
CA GLU A 535 32.25 17.36 1.41
C GLU A 535 33.38 17.75 2.37
N ARG A 536 33.68 19.06 2.49
CA ARG A 536 34.68 19.54 3.47
C ARG A 536 34.26 19.21 4.89
N MET A 537 32.99 19.40 5.22
CA MET A 537 32.46 19.10 6.56
C MET A 537 32.51 17.61 6.85
N VAL A 538 32.12 16.74 5.91
CA VAL A 538 32.17 15.29 6.08
C VAL A 538 33.61 14.79 6.25
N LYS A 539 34.56 15.31 5.48
CA LYS A 539 35.99 14.97 5.59
C LYS A 539 36.62 15.37 6.92
N SER A 540 36.03 16.35 7.62
CA SER A 540 36.50 16.81 8.93
C SER A 540 35.97 16.00 10.12
N MET A 541 35.08 15.02 9.88
CA MET A 541 34.46 14.19 10.93
C MET A 541 35.33 12.98 11.31
N PRO A 542 35.13 12.40 12.51
CA PRO A 542 35.79 11.14 12.89
C PRO A 542 35.50 10.02 11.89
N GLN A 543 36.50 9.15 11.63
CA GLN A 543 36.42 8.08 10.63
C GLN A 543 35.16 7.19 10.72
N ARG A 544 34.66 6.95 11.94
CA ARG A 544 33.45 6.15 12.18
C ARG A 544 32.17 6.76 11.57
N LEU A 545 32.14 8.08 11.36
CA LEU A 545 31.03 8.81 10.75
C LEU A 545 31.35 9.29 9.34
N SER A 546 32.61 9.62 9.03
CA SER A 546 33.00 10.12 7.71
C SER A 546 32.85 9.05 6.62
N CYS A 547 33.31 7.82 6.83
CA CYS A 547 33.22 6.77 5.80
C CYS A 547 31.75 6.44 5.42
N PRO A 548 30.80 6.25 6.37
CA PRO A 548 29.38 6.09 6.02
C PRO A 548 28.77 7.33 5.36
N ALA A 549 29.14 8.54 5.81
CA ALA A 549 28.64 9.79 5.27
C ALA A 549 29.13 10.05 3.83
N GLU A 550 30.41 9.81 3.54
CA GLU A 550 30.98 9.87 2.20
C GLU A 550 30.33 8.85 1.29
N ASN A 551 30.18 7.60 1.75
CA ASN A 551 29.48 6.57 0.98
C ASN A 551 28.03 6.94 0.68
N MET A 552 27.34 7.64 1.59
CA MET A 552 25.99 8.09 1.33
C MET A 552 25.94 9.31 0.41
N LEU A 553 26.83 10.29 0.58
CA LEU A 553 26.98 11.42 -0.35
C LEU A 553 27.36 10.95 -1.76
N ASN A 554 28.15 9.88 -1.88
CA ASN A 554 28.52 9.27 -3.15
C ASN A 554 27.42 8.38 -3.75
N LYS A 555 26.48 7.91 -2.92
CA LYS A 555 25.27 7.17 -3.34
C LYS A 555 24.09 8.09 -3.66
N MET A 556 24.11 9.33 -3.15
CA MET A 556 23.20 10.36 -3.66
C MET A 556 23.53 10.53 -5.15
N PRO A 557 22.53 10.47 -6.04
CA PRO A 557 22.81 10.45 -7.48
C PRO A 557 23.57 11.71 -7.93
N ASN A 558 23.97 11.73 -9.21
CA ASN A 558 24.47 12.96 -9.86
C ASN A 558 23.46 14.14 -9.77
N GLU A 559 22.26 13.91 -9.24
CA GLU A 559 21.29 14.87 -8.70
C GLU A 559 21.90 15.96 -7.80
N LEU A 560 23.08 15.76 -7.20
CA LEU A 560 23.84 16.82 -6.53
C LEU A 560 24.52 17.83 -7.47
N SER A 561 24.42 17.64 -8.79
CA SER A 561 24.99 18.52 -9.82
C SER A 561 23.92 19.08 -10.75
N LYS A 562 22.85 18.33 -11.03
CA LYS A 562 21.73 18.73 -11.88
C LYS A 562 20.48 17.95 -11.47
N GLU A 563 19.37 18.64 -11.22
CA GLU A 563 18.04 18.07 -10.99
C GLU A 563 17.06 18.66 -12.00
N GLU A 564 16.36 17.81 -12.74
CA GLU A 564 15.30 18.21 -13.64
C GLU A 564 14.05 18.57 -12.84
N GLY A 565 13.25 19.52 -13.32
CA GLY A 565 12.01 19.88 -12.66
C GLY A 565 11.05 18.69 -12.64
N PRO A 566 10.22 18.55 -11.60
CA PRO A 566 9.31 17.43 -11.52
C PRO A 566 8.21 17.54 -12.58
N THR A 567 7.77 16.40 -13.07
CA THR A 567 6.59 16.28 -13.94
C THR A 567 5.29 16.21 -13.14
N GLY A 568 4.18 16.52 -13.82
CA GLY A 568 2.83 16.45 -13.23
C GLY A 568 2.35 15.02 -12.91
N PRO A 569 1.16 14.88 -12.32
CA PRO A 569 0.64 13.60 -11.83
C PRO A 569 0.54 12.50 -12.89
N LYS A 570 0.13 12.81 -14.12
CA LYS A 570 -0.07 11.83 -15.21
C LYS A 570 1.20 11.16 -15.72
N GLU A 571 2.35 11.82 -15.59
CA GLU A 571 3.66 11.23 -15.93
C GLU A 571 4.15 10.25 -14.85
N LYS A 572 3.50 10.20 -13.70
CA LYS A 572 3.85 9.26 -12.64
C LYS A 572 3.28 7.89 -13.01
N ASN A 573 4.11 6.85 -12.99
CA ASN A 573 3.68 5.48 -13.34
C ASN A 573 2.52 4.95 -12.47
N MET A 574 2.34 5.46 -11.25
CA MET A 574 1.21 5.13 -10.37
C MET A 574 -0.07 5.88 -10.75
N TRP A 575 -0.10 6.73 -11.77
CA TRP A 575 -1.35 7.27 -12.30
C TRP A 575 -2.23 6.14 -12.83
N GLU A 576 -1.74 5.39 -13.84
CA GLU A 576 -2.42 4.20 -14.36
C GLU A 576 -2.09 2.92 -13.56
N GLY A 577 -0.88 2.83 -13.00
CA GLY A 577 -0.40 1.67 -12.26
C GLY A 577 -0.88 1.59 -10.81
N ASP A 578 -0.46 0.52 -10.13
CA ASP A 578 -0.58 0.39 -8.67
C ASP A 578 0.49 1.24 -7.95
N GLU A 579 0.27 1.51 -6.67
CA GLU A 579 1.20 2.27 -5.85
C GLU A 579 2.54 1.54 -5.67
N ARG A 580 3.65 2.30 -5.57
CA ARG A 580 5.01 1.77 -5.41
C ARG A 580 5.24 1.21 -4.01
N TRP A 581 6.05 0.16 -3.88
CA TRP A 581 6.30 -0.53 -2.60
C TRP A 581 7.72 -0.31 -2.07
#